data_AF-A0A830D201-F1
#
_entry.id   AF-A0A830D201-F1
#
_cell.length_a   1.000
_cell.length_b   1.000
_cell.length_c   1.000
_cell.angle_alpha   90.00
_cell.angle_beta   90.00
_cell.angle_gamma   90.00
#
_symmetry.space_group_name_H-M   'P 1'
#
loop_
_entity.id
_entity.type
_entity.pdbx_description
1 polymer ?
#
loop_
_entity_poly.entity_id
_entity_poly.type
_entity_poly.pdbx_seq_one_letter_code
_entity_poly.pdbx_strand_id
1 'polypeptide(L)'
;TSASFSSTSRLRKLVLFSKPGCCLCDGFKEKLDAAFSLFVPNNVDDVQLEIRDIMSNPEWERLYQYEVPVLARVRDDGTEVGLILIFI
;
A
#
# COMPACT_ATOMS: atom_id res chain seq x y z
N THR A 1 16.57 36.76 0.75
CA THR A 1 16.51 35.61 1.66
C THR A 1 15.12 35.01 1.54
N SER A 2 14.97 33.93 0.78
CA SER A 2 13.67 33.27 0.65
C SER A 2 13.91 31.77 0.68
N ALA A 3 14.05 31.23 1.89
CA ALA A 3 13.99 29.80 2.13
C ALA A 3 12.51 29.41 2.03
N SER A 4 12.09 28.92 0.87
CA SER A 4 10.80 28.27 0.73
C SER A 4 10.90 26.94 1.49
N PHE A 5 10.30 26.91 2.67
CA PHE A 5 10.07 25.67 3.39
C PHE A 5 9.17 24.81 2.50
N SER A 6 9.78 23.90 1.74
CA SER A 6 9.04 22.86 1.03
C SER A 6 8.38 22.01 2.10
N SER A 7 7.13 22.31 2.39
CA SER A 7 6.22 21.41 3.07
C SER A 7 6.15 20.15 2.20
N THR A 8 7.03 19.18 2.48
CA THR A 8 6.85 17.81 2.02
C THR A 8 5.56 17.35 2.68
N SER A 9 4.46 17.44 1.95
CA SER A 9 3.29 16.61 2.18
C SER A 9 3.83 15.20 2.33
N ARG A 10 3.64 14.58 3.50
CA ARG A 10 4.32 13.37 3.93
C ARG A 10 3.80 12.11 3.23
N LEU A 11 3.72 12.12 1.89
CA LEU A 11 2.95 11.18 1.07
C LEU A 11 3.11 9.75 1.58
N ARG A 12 2.11 9.27 2.34
CA ARG A 12 2.06 7.93 2.90
C ARG A 12 1.65 6.98 1.78
N LYS A 13 2.65 6.51 1.07
CA LYS A 13 2.46 5.54 0.00
C LYS A 13 2.24 4.14 0.58
N LEU A 14 1.17 3.50 0.15
CA LEU A 14 0.79 2.13 0.49
C LEU A 14 0.88 1.29 -0.77
N VAL A 15 1.45 0.09 -0.66
CA VAL A 15 1.63 -0.83 -1.77
C VAL A 15 0.89 -2.12 -1.43
N LEU A 16 -0.11 -2.45 -2.24
CA LEU A 16 -0.83 -3.72 -2.16
C LEU A 16 -0.19 -4.71 -3.13
N PHE A 17 0.49 -5.72 -2.57
CA PHE A 17 0.99 -6.85 -3.33
C PHE A 17 -0.14 -7.85 -3.58
N SER A 18 -0.44 -8.06 -4.85
CA SER A 18 -1.51 -8.91 -5.35
C SER A 18 -0.98 -9.89 -6.38
N LYS A 19 -1.80 -10.87 -6.77
CA LYS A 19 -1.50 -11.87 -7.80
C LYS A 19 -2.74 -12.12 -8.66
N PRO A 20 -2.61 -12.28 -9.99
CA PRO A 20 -3.73 -12.66 -10.84
C PRO A 20 -4.34 -13.99 -10.40
N GLY A 21 -5.66 -14.06 -10.37
CA GLY A 21 -6.40 -15.25 -9.95
C GLY A 21 -6.57 -15.40 -8.43
N CYS A 22 -6.23 -14.39 -7.63
CA CYS A 22 -6.49 -14.40 -6.19
C CYS A 22 -7.83 -13.71 -5.84
N CYS A 23 -8.85 -14.48 -5.50
CA CYS A 23 -10.15 -13.94 -5.07
C CYS A 23 -10.06 -13.12 -3.78
N LEU A 24 -9.10 -13.43 -2.90
CA LEU A 24 -8.91 -12.71 -1.65
C LEU A 24 -8.38 -11.29 -1.88
N CYS A 25 -7.60 -11.08 -2.95
CA CYS A 25 -7.07 -9.75 -3.29
C CYS A 25 -8.17 -8.78 -3.71
N ASP A 26 -9.17 -9.23 -4.47
CA ASP A 26 -10.27 -8.38 -4.93
C ASP A 26 -11.11 -7.90 -3.74
N GLY A 27 -11.55 -8.83 -2.90
CA GLY A 27 -12.31 -8.49 -1.70
C GLY A 27 -11.52 -7.63 -0.70
N PHE A 28 -10.21 -7.85 -0.57
CA PHE A 28 -9.38 -7.00 0.27
C PHE A 28 -9.19 -5.60 -0.32
N LYS A 29 -9.00 -5.48 -1.64
CA LYS A 29 -8.92 -4.20 -2.35
C LYS A 29 -10.21 -3.40 -2.16
N GLU A 30 -11.38 -4.01 -2.31
CA GLU A 30 -12.67 -3.34 -2.08
C GLU A 30 -12.81 -2.85 -0.64
N LYS A 31 -12.41 -3.66 0.36
CA LYS A 31 -12.44 -3.25 1.76
C LYS A 31 -11.46 -2.13 2.06
N LEU A 32 -10.29 -2.14 1.44
CA LEU A 32 -9.31 -1.04 1.54
C LEU A 32 -9.88 0.24 0.94
N ASP A 33 -10.46 0.17 -0.26
CA ASP A 33 -11.06 1.32 -0.94
C ASP A 33 -12.22 1.93 -0.13
N ALA A 34 -13.09 1.08 0.41
CA ALA A 34 -14.15 1.50 1.32
C ALA A 34 -13.59 2.11 2.62
N ALA A 35 -12.53 1.52 3.19
CA ALA A 35 -11.87 2.08 4.35
C ALA A 35 -11.24 3.45 4.04
N PHE A 36 -10.55 3.61 2.92
CA PHE A 36 -10.03 4.91 2.50
C PHE A 36 -11.16 5.93 2.32
N SER A 37 -12.28 5.52 1.72
CA SER A 37 -13.46 6.37 1.56
C SER A 37 -14.09 6.80 2.90
N LEU A 38 -14.02 5.97 3.95
CA LEU A 38 -14.61 6.26 5.27
C LEU A 38 -13.65 6.98 6.24
N PHE A 39 -12.36 6.68 6.19
CA PHE A 39 -11.35 7.19 7.14
C PHE A 39 -10.58 8.41 6.64
N VAL A 40 -10.79 8.84 5.40
CA VAL A 40 -10.19 10.05 4.80
C VAL A 40 -11.18 11.26 4.76
N PRO A 41 -11.87 11.67 5.86
CA PRO A 41 -12.63 12.92 5.85
C PRO A 41 -11.86 14.13 6.43
N ASN A 42 -10.65 13.99 6.97
CA ASN A 42 -10.05 15.06 7.79
C ASN A 42 -8.64 15.58 7.41
N ASN A 43 -7.89 15.02 6.45
CA ASN A 43 -6.64 15.59 5.91
C ASN A 43 -6.26 14.80 4.64
N VAL A 44 -6.72 15.27 3.46
CA VAL A 44 -7.03 14.45 2.28
C VAL A 44 -6.01 14.60 1.12
N ASP A 45 -4.71 14.74 1.38
CA ASP A 45 -3.76 14.97 0.27
C ASP A 45 -2.61 13.96 0.15
N ASP A 46 -2.61 12.88 0.94
CA ASP A 46 -1.33 12.30 1.28
C ASP A 46 -1.31 10.77 1.44
N VAL A 47 -2.26 10.03 0.88
CA VAL A 47 -2.23 8.56 0.87
C VAL A 47 -2.41 8.03 -0.55
N GLN A 48 -1.36 7.41 -1.09
CA GLN A 48 -1.38 6.82 -2.44
C GLN A 48 -1.36 5.29 -2.31
N LEU A 49 -2.41 4.61 -2.73
CA LEU A 49 -2.43 3.15 -2.84
C LEU A 49 -1.94 2.72 -4.23
N GLU A 50 -0.81 2.03 -4.28
CA GLU A 50 -0.26 1.40 -5.48
C GLU A 50 -0.53 -0.11 -5.43
N ILE A 51 -0.98 -0.71 -6.52
CA ILE A 51 -1.16 -2.16 -6.61
C ILE A 51 0.01 -2.74 -7.39
N ARG A 52 0.76 -3.66 -6.78
CA ARG A 52 1.87 -4.36 -7.41
C ARG A 52 1.55 -5.83 -7.55
N ASP A 53 1.82 -6.36 -8.74
CA ASP A 53 1.71 -7.78 -8.99
C ASP A 53 2.99 -8.50 -8.55
N ILE A 54 2.85 -9.53 -7.70
CA ILE A 54 3.99 -10.30 -7.21
C ILE A 54 4.62 -11.16 -8.30
N MET A 55 3.87 -11.55 -9.34
CA MET A 55 4.41 -12.35 -10.46
C MET A 55 5.35 -11.52 -11.36
N SER A 56 5.27 -10.19 -11.27
CA SER A 56 6.10 -9.26 -12.05
C SER A 56 7.54 -9.17 -11.55
N ASN A 57 7.84 -9.64 -10.33
CA ASN A 57 9.19 -9.68 -9.77
C ASN A 57 9.41 -10.97 -8.97
N PRO A 58 10.36 -11.83 -9.35
CA PRO A 58 10.59 -13.11 -8.68
C PRO A 58 10.97 -12.99 -7.20
N GLU A 59 11.53 -11.86 -6.77
CA GLU A 59 11.80 -11.57 -5.37
C GLU A 59 10.50 -11.41 -4.57
N TRP A 60 9.54 -10.64 -5.11
CA TRP A 60 8.22 -10.47 -4.48
C TRP A 60 7.40 -11.75 -4.52
N GLU A 61 7.47 -12.49 -5.63
CA GLU A 61 6.85 -13.80 -5.74
C GLU A 61 7.37 -14.71 -4.62
N ARG A 62 8.68 -14.90 -4.48
CA ARG A 62 9.24 -15.76 -3.44
C ARG A 62 8.86 -15.35 -2.02
N LEU A 63 8.81 -14.05 -1.75
CA LEU A 63 8.51 -13.53 -0.42
C LEU A 63 7.02 -13.61 -0.08
N TYR A 64 6.14 -13.37 -1.04
CA TYR A 64 4.71 -13.14 -0.78
C TYR A 64 3.78 -14.17 -1.43
N GLN A 65 4.26 -15.10 -2.27
CA GLN A 65 3.44 -16.07 -3.02
C GLN A 65 2.45 -16.88 -2.19
N TYR A 66 2.71 -17.07 -0.89
CA TYR A 66 1.84 -17.80 0.03
C TYR A 66 1.08 -16.89 1.02
N GLU A 67 1.43 -15.60 1.07
CA GLU A 67 0.92 -14.62 2.05
C GLU A 67 0.14 -13.47 1.40
N VAL A 68 0.01 -13.47 0.07
CA VAL A 68 -0.86 -12.55 -0.67
C VAL A 68 -2.32 -12.69 -0.19
N PRO A 69 -3.02 -11.57 0.11
CA PRO A 69 -2.63 -10.17 -0.11
C PRO A 69 -1.73 -9.57 0.99
N VAL A 70 -0.66 -8.86 0.60
CA VAL A 70 0.26 -8.16 1.53
C VAL A 70 0.17 -6.66 1.32
N LEU A 71 -0.01 -5.89 2.40
CA LEU A 71 -0.04 -4.43 2.34
C LEU A 71 1.25 -3.85 2.93
N ALA A 72 2.11 -3.27 2.12
CA ALA A 72 3.29 -2.56 2.61
C ALA A 72 3.02 -1.06 2.73
N ARG A 73 3.57 -0.44 3.77
CA ARG A 73 3.63 1.02 3.89
C ARG A 73 5.04 1.50 3.58
N VAL A 74 5.16 2.40 2.63
CA VAL A 74 6.42 3.11 2.36
C VAL A 74 6.54 4.25 3.38
N ARG A 75 7.67 4.29 4.06
CA ARG A 75 8.04 5.40 4.95
C ARG A 75 8.56 6.58 4.14
N ASP A 76 8.61 7.75 4.79
CA ASP A 76 9.19 8.96 4.21
C ASP A 76 10.67 8.77 3.77
N ASP A 77 11.36 7.78 4.33
CA ASP A 77 12.75 7.40 4.03
C ASP A 77 12.87 6.41 2.85
N GLY A 78 11.76 6.05 2.18
CA GLY A 78 11.73 5.05 1.10
C GLY A 78 11.75 3.59 1.58
N THR A 79 11.91 3.36 2.88
CA THR A 79 11.84 2.01 3.46
C THR A 79 10.40 1.48 3.41
N GLU A 80 10.22 0.30 2.81
CA GLU A 80 8.95 -0.43 2.76
C GLU A 80 8.80 -1.29 4.03
N VAL A 81 7.75 -1.05 4.82
CA VAL A 81 7.38 -1.94 5.93
C VAL A 81 6.14 -2.74 5.56
N GLY A 82 6.30 -4.05 5.41
CA GLY A 82 5.17 -4.97 5.19
C GLY A 82 4.27 -5.04 6.42
N LEU A 83 3.02 -4.62 6.29
CA LEU A 83 1.93 -5.11 7.13
C LEU A 83 1.40 -6.39 6.48
N ILE A 84 1.83 -7.53 7.02
CA ILE A 84 1.22 -8.81 6.71
C ILE A 84 -0.16 -8.79 7.38
N LEU A 85 -1.21 -8.61 6.59
CA LEU A 85 -2.58 -8.74 7.05
C LEU A 85 -2.92 -10.22 7.08
N ILE A 86 -2.50 -10.88 8.16
CA ILE A 86 -2.99 -12.21 8.49
C ILE A 86 -4.47 -12.03 8.81
N PHE A 87 -5.34 -12.37 7.88
CA PHE A 87 -6.78 -12.47 8.12
C PHE A 87 -7.03 -13.67 9.04
N ILE A 88 -6.95 -13.44 10.36
CA ILE A 88 -7.39 -14.38 11.41
C ILE A 88 -8.75 -13.93 11.93
#